data_AF-A0A919W7Z8-F1
#
_entry.id   AF-A0A919W7Z8-F1
#
_cell.length_a   1.000
_cell.length_b   1.000
_cell.length_c   1.000
_cell.angle_alpha   90.00
_cell.angle_beta   90.00
_cell.angle_gamma   90.00
#
_symmetry.space_group_name_H-M   'P 1'
#
loop_
_entity.id
_entity.type
_entity.pdbx_description
1 polymer ?
#
loop_
_entity_poly.entity_id
_entity_poly.type
_entity_poly.pdbx_seq_one_letter_code
_entity_poly.pdbx_strand_id
1 'polypeptide(L)'
;MSRGAKQLVIAVVAVALGVGGTAFAYAGGNWTVPGEAMMTATVARMPRGVPPSVAGQNGRAVVSWSAQEIAAGVLMDHYVVTAHSVDEPPLSDVTRMVAASGGTTETVIFGATERLGGWWYWTVTPRYRGWTGTESGRSQRLRFTGTPPAVTVGDDPANTGAPATAPEKPAPEKPAPEEPAATAPETAPAVEEPAETTPPTTEPVVEPTPEETETTDS
;
A
#
# COMPACT_ATOMS: atom_id res chain seq x y z
N MET A 1 -52.24 -25.50 4.58
CA MET A 1 -50.77 -25.32 4.60
C MET A 1 -50.30 -25.26 6.04
N SER A 2 -49.58 -26.29 6.49
CA SER A 2 -49.11 -26.42 7.87
C SER A 2 -48.15 -25.28 8.22
N ARG A 3 -48.20 -24.82 9.47
CA ARG A 3 -47.34 -23.72 9.97
C ARG A 3 -45.84 -24.00 9.77
N GLY A 4 -45.44 -25.26 9.68
CA GLY A 4 -44.06 -25.68 9.39
C GLY A 4 -43.57 -25.31 7.99
N ALA A 5 -44.42 -25.35 6.97
CA ALA A 5 -44.03 -24.97 5.61
C ALA A 5 -43.74 -23.46 5.49
N LYS A 6 -44.45 -22.62 6.25
CA LYS A 6 -44.24 -21.16 6.26
C LYS A 6 -42.91 -20.78 6.92
N GLN A 7 -42.52 -21.46 8.00
CA GLN A 7 -41.24 -21.18 8.68
C GLN A 7 -40.03 -21.60 7.83
N LEU A 8 -40.16 -22.69 7.07
CA LEU A 8 -39.09 -23.15 6.18
C LEU A 8 -38.86 -22.17 5.02
N VAL A 9 -39.91 -21.59 4.45
CA VAL A 9 -39.80 -20.56 3.40
C VAL A 9 -39.13 -19.29 3.95
N ILE A 10 -39.48 -18.85 5.15
CA ILE A 10 -38.86 -17.67 5.78
C ILE A 10 -37.36 -17.91 6.04
N ALA A 11 -37.00 -19.09 6.52
CA ALA A 11 -35.60 -19.45 6.77
C ALA A 11 -34.78 -19.47 5.47
N VAL A 12 -35.32 -20.03 4.38
CA VAL A 12 -34.64 -20.09 3.07
C VAL A 12 -34.46 -18.69 2.48
N VAL A 13 -35.46 -17.80 2.61
CA VAL A 13 -35.35 -16.40 2.15
C VAL A 13 -34.32 -15.61 2.96
N ALA A 14 -34.27 -15.81 4.28
CA ALA A 14 -33.28 -15.16 5.14
C ALA A 14 -31.84 -15.60 4.81
N VAL A 15 -31.63 -16.89 4.53
CA VAL A 15 -30.33 -17.42 4.10
C VAL A 15 -29.96 -16.90 2.70
N ALA A 16 -30.90 -16.85 1.76
CA ALA A 16 -30.67 -16.34 0.42
C ALA A 16 -30.30 -14.84 0.41
N LEU A 17 -30.95 -14.03 1.25
CA LEU A 17 -30.60 -12.61 1.42
C LEU A 17 -29.24 -12.43 2.11
N GLY A 18 -28.90 -13.26 3.10
CA GLY A 18 -27.62 -13.21 3.79
C GLY A 18 -26.42 -13.55 2.89
N VAL A 19 -26.57 -14.53 1.99
CA VAL A 19 -25.53 -14.94 1.04
C VAL A 19 -25.45 -13.99 -0.17
N GLY A 20 -26.60 -13.48 -0.65
CA GLY A 20 -26.63 -12.48 -1.72
C GLY A 20 -25.96 -11.16 -1.33
N GLY A 21 -26.18 -10.69 -0.09
CA GLY A 21 -25.58 -9.46 0.42
C GLY A 21 -24.06 -9.52 0.55
N THR A 22 -23.48 -10.69 0.80
CA THR A 22 -22.02 -10.86 0.90
C THR A 22 -21.35 -10.93 -0.46
N ALA A 23 -21.99 -11.51 -1.48
CA ALA A 23 -21.46 -11.49 -2.85
C ALA A 23 -21.54 -10.09 -3.49
N PHE A 24 -22.56 -9.30 -3.15
CA PHE A 24 -22.76 -7.94 -3.66
C PHE A 24 -21.72 -6.92 -3.17
N ALA A 25 -21.00 -7.20 -2.08
CA ALA A 25 -19.91 -6.35 -1.61
C ALA A 25 -18.62 -6.46 -2.47
N TYR A 26 -18.50 -7.49 -3.31
CA TYR A 26 -17.30 -7.74 -4.12
C TYR A 26 -17.40 -7.23 -5.56
N ALA A 27 -18.57 -6.78 -6.02
CA ALA A 27 -18.77 -6.23 -7.35
C ALA A 27 -18.75 -4.70 -7.27
N GLY A 28 -17.58 -4.09 -7.48
CA GLY A 28 -17.34 -2.65 -7.35
C GLY A 28 -18.24 -1.79 -8.24
N GLY A 29 -19.41 -1.41 -7.72
CA GLY A 29 -20.35 -0.48 -8.34
C GLY A 29 -20.90 0.49 -7.30
N ASN A 30 -21.06 1.75 -7.71
CA ASN A 30 -21.79 2.75 -6.93
C ASN A 30 -23.23 2.26 -6.76
N TRP A 31 -23.65 2.03 -5.52
CA TRP A 31 -25.04 1.68 -5.22
C TRP A 31 -25.73 2.89 -4.60
N THR A 32 -26.86 3.26 -5.19
CA THR A 32 -27.76 4.30 -4.69
C THR A 32 -28.91 3.60 -3.98
N VAL A 33 -29.11 3.85 -2.67
CA VAL A 33 -30.34 3.42 -2.00
C VAL A 33 -31.39 4.51 -2.20
N PRO A 34 -32.56 4.21 -2.79
CA PRO A 34 -33.66 5.15 -2.81
C PRO A 34 -34.24 5.31 -1.39
N GLY A 35 -34.10 6.51 -0.84
CA GLY A 35 -34.65 7.00 0.43
C GLY A 35 -34.50 8.53 0.51
N GLU A 36 -35.21 9.21 1.42
CA GLU A 36 -35.25 10.70 1.53
C GLU A 36 -33.87 11.37 1.70
N ALA A 37 -32.82 10.60 1.96
CA ALA A 37 -31.44 11.01 1.83
C ALA A 37 -30.71 10.07 0.86
N MET A 38 -30.25 10.60 -0.27
CA MET A 38 -29.31 9.89 -1.15
C MET A 38 -27.98 9.72 -0.41
N MET A 39 -27.78 8.58 0.24
CA MET A 39 -26.45 8.20 0.75
C MET A 39 -25.69 7.53 -0.40
N THR A 40 -24.61 8.17 -0.85
CA THR A 40 -23.64 7.54 -1.75
C THR A 40 -22.61 6.84 -0.89
N ALA A 41 -22.59 5.50 -0.94
CA ALA A 41 -21.56 4.72 -0.28
C ALA A 41 -20.51 4.31 -1.31
N THR A 42 -19.33 4.90 -1.24
CA THR A 42 -18.19 4.53 -2.07
C THR A 42 -17.51 3.31 -1.45
N VAL A 43 -17.52 2.17 -2.15
CA VAL A 43 -16.76 0.99 -1.73
C VAL A 43 -15.28 1.26 -2.00
N ALA A 44 -14.47 1.32 -0.94
CA ALA A 44 -13.03 1.45 -1.07
C ALA A 44 -12.46 0.19 -1.74
N ARG A 45 -11.60 0.35 -2.75
CA ARG A 45 -10.91 -0.75 -3.43
C ARG A 45 -9.43 -0.69 -3.09
N MET A 46 -8.82 -1.82 -2.77
CA MET A 46 -7.37 -1.84 -2.55
C MET A 46 -6.63 -1.35 -3.79
N PRO A 47 -5.71 -0.38 -3.64
CA PRO A 47 -4.89 0.06 -4.75
C PRO A 47 -3.91 -1.05 -5.15
N ARG A 48 -3.45 -0.97 -6.40
CA ARG A 48 -2.31 -1.73 -6.86
C ARG A 48 -1.04 -0.99 -6.45
N GLY A 49 -0.04 -1.73 -5.97
CA GLY A 49 1.26 -1.18 -5.64
C GLY A 49 1.86 -0.34 -6.79
N VAL A 50 2.46 0.80 -6.43
CA VAL A 50 3.23 1.62 -7.37
C VAL A 50 4.63 1.03 -7.52
N PRO A 51 5.18 0.89 -8.75
CA PRO A 51 6.54 0.40 -8.94
C PRO A 51 7.54 1.26 -8.15
N PRO A 52 8.40 0.66 -7.32
CA PRO A 52 9.34 1.44 -6.53
C PRO A 52 10.52 1.94 -7.38
N SER A 53 11.08 3.08 -6.97
CA SER A 53 12.39 3.55 -7.41
C SER A 53 13.48 3.02 -6.47
N VAL A 54 14.64 2.67 -7.02
CA VAL A 54 15.76 2.15 -6.22
C VAL A 54 17.06 2.85 -6.58
N ALA A 55 17.82 3.20 -5.55
CA ALA A 55 19.15 3.77 -5.68
C ALA A 55 20.16 2.99 -4.83
N GLY A 56 21.33 2.69 -5.39
CA GLY A 56 22.46 2.13 -4.66
C GLY A 56 23.25 3.23 -3.95
N GLN A 57 23.47 3.08 -2.64
CA GLN A 57 24.26 4.00 -1.81
C GLN A 57 25.14 3.19 -0.84
N ASN A 58 26.46 3.28 -0.97
CA ASN A 58 27.41 2.64 -0.06
C ASN A 58 27.14 1.14 0.18
N GLY A 59 26.84 0.38 -0.89
CA GLY A 59 26.51 -1.05 -0.81
C GLY A 59 25.13 -1.37 -0.23
N ARG A 60 24.30 -0.35 0.03
CA ARG A 60 22.88 -0.47 0.42
C ARG A 60 22.02 -0.09 -0.79
N ALA A 61 20.80 -0.62 -0.88
CA ALA A 61 19.75 -0.05 -1.72
C ALA A 61 18.76 0.69 -0.85
N VAL A 62 18.51 1.93 -1.24
CA VAL A 62 17.43 2.78 -0.79
C VAL A 62 16.30 2.59 -1.78
N VAL A 63 15.19 2.03 -1.31
CA VAL A 63 13.98 1.77 -2.10
C VAL A 63 12.95 2.81 -1.67
N SER A 64 12.37 3.52 -2.63
CA SER A 64 11.39 4.58 -2.38
C SER A 64 10.18 4.42 -3.31
N TRP A 65 8.99 4.79 -2.83
CA TRP A 65 7.75 4.74 -3.60
C TRP A 65 6.78 5.82 -3.13
N SER A 66 5.83 6.20 -3.99
CA SER A 66 4.75 7.10 -3.60
C SER A 66 3.79 6.40 -2.63
N ALA A 67 3.43 7.09 -1.55
CA ALA A 67 2.40 6.62 -0.64
C ALA A 67 1.07 6.47 -1.38
N GLN A 68 0.30 5.47 -0.98
CA GLN A 68 -0.97 5.12 -1.59
C GLN A 68 -2.11 5.31 -0.60
N GLU A 69 -3.25 5.68 -1.15
CA GLU A 69 -4.50 5.84 -0.43
C GLU A 69 -5.49 4.76 -0.86
N ILE A 70 -6.28 4.25 0.08
CA ILE A 70 -7.39 3.31 -0.22
C ILE A 70 -8.66 4.06 -0.63
N ALA A 71 -8.78 5.29 -0.14
CA ALA A 71 -9.80 6.28 -0.43
C ALA A 71 -9.21 7.65 -0.14
N ALA A 72 -9.79 8.72 -0.70
CA ALA A 72 -9.28 10.08 -0.52
C ALA A 72 -9.04 10.42 0.97
N GLY A 73 -7.80 10.74 1.32
CA GLY A 73 -7.37 11.08 2.69
C GLY A 73 -7.18 9.88 3.63
N VAL A 74 -7.25 8.65 3.13
CA VAL A 74 -7.05 7.41 3.92
C VAL A 74 -5.86 6.65 3.37
N LEU A 75 -4.72 6.81 4.03
CA LEU A 75 -3.45 6.16 3.68
C LEU A 75 -3.45 4.67 4.04
N MET A 76 -2.54 3.92 3.40
CA MET A 76 -2.20 2.55 3.84
C MET A 76 -1.69 2.53 5.27
N ASP A 77 -1.81 1.37 5.94
CA ASP A 77 -1.18 1.16 7.25
C ASP A 77 0.26 0.66 7.08
N HIS A 78 0.48 -0.22 6.11
CA HIS A 78 1.76 -0.89 5.89
C HIS A 78 2.03 -1.14 4.40
N TYR A 79 3.29 -1.40 4.09
CA TYR A 79 3.77 -1.89 2.81
C TYR A 79 4.63 -3.12 3.04
N VAL A 80 4.48 -4.13 2.18
CA VAL A 80 5.40 -5.27 2.12
C VAL A 80 6.32 -5.03 0.94
N VAL A 81 7.61 -4.85 1.22
CA VAL A 81 8.64 -4.62 0.21
C VAL A 81 9.46 -5.90 0.08
N THR A 82 9.48 -6.49 -1.11
CA THR A 82 10.19 -7.73 -1.38
C THR A 82 11.34 -7.46 -2.34
N ALA A 83 12.54 -7.93 -1.99
CA ALA A 83 13.72 -7.93 -2.84
C ALA A 83 13.86 -9.32 -3.47
N HIS A 84 13.98 -9.37 -4.79
CA HIS A 84 14.07 -10.61 -5.56
C HIS A 84 15.42 -10.72 -6.26
N SER A 85 16.06 -11.89 -6.13
CA SER A 85 17.28 -12.22 -6.86
C SER A 85 16.95 -12.59 -8.30
N VAL A 86 17.77 -12.10 -9.23
CA VAL A 86 17.70 -12.42 -10.67
C VAL A 86 18.77 -13.42 -11.08
N ASP A 87 19.71 -13.73 -10.19
CA ASP A 87 20.78 -14.69 -10.44
C ASP A 87 20.26 -16.11 -10.64
N GLU A 88 21.10 -16.98 -11.20
CA GLU A 88 20.82 -18.40 -11.39
C GLU A 88 21.95 -19.25 -10.75
N PRO A 89 21.64 -20.06 -9.72
CA PRO A 89 20.33 -20.20 -9.08
C PRO A 89 19.90 -18.93 -8.32
N PRO A 90 18.59 -18.65 -8.22
CA PRO A 90 18.12 -17.48 -7.50
C PRO A 90 18.43 -17.60 -6.01
N LEU A 91 18.98 -16.54 -5.44
CA LEU A 91 19.07 -16.39 -3.99
C LEU A 91 17.67 -16.18 -3.39
N SER A 92 17.52 -16.50 -2.11
CA SER A 92 16.25 -16.32 -1.40
C SER A 92 15.77 -14.87 -1.41
N ASP A 93 14.47 -14.68 -1.60
CA ASP A 93 13.83 -13.38 -1.49
C ASP A 93 13.96 -12.81 -0.08
N VAL A 94 14.10 -11.48 0.02
CA VAL A 94 14.14 -10.77 1.29
C VAL A 94 12.91 -9.88 1.40
N THR A 95 12.09 -10.10 2.43
CA THR A 95 10.86 -9.34 2.64
C THR A 95 10.97 -8.44 3.85
N ARG A 96 10.50 -7.20 3.74
CA ARG A 96 10.35 -6.26 4.85
C ARG A 96 8.94 -5.69 4.92
N MET A 97 8.39 -5.65 6.13
CA MET A 97 7.17 -4.92 6.40
C MET A 97 7.52 -3.52 6.88
N VAL A 98 6.94 -2.51 6.26
CA VAL A 98 7.21 -1.09 6.52
C VAL A 98 5.89 -0.45 6.92
N ALA A 99 5.82 0.15 8.11
CA ALA A 99 4.66 0.95 8.49
C ALA A 99 4.62 2.22 7.63
N ALA A 100 3.43 2.62 7.17
CA ALA A 100 3.26 3.85 6.44
C ALA A 100 3.62 5.05 7.34
N SER A 101 4.39 5.99 6.80
CA SER A 101 4.87 7.14 7.57
C SER A 101 3.85 8.26 7.70
N GLY A 102 2.81 8.26 6.84
CA GLY A 102 1.87 9.38 6.71
C GLY A 102 2.32 10.42 5.68
N GLY A 103 3.53 10.29 5.12
CA GLY A 103 4.04 11.18 4.08
C GLY A 103 3.54 10.84 2.68
N THR A 104 3.94 11.64 1.69
CA THR A 104 3.65 11.39 0.26
C THR A 104 4.61 10.37 -0.36
N THR A 105 5.75 10.13 0.28
CA THR A 105 6.81 9.21 -0.18
C THR A 105 7.23 8.34 0.98
N GLU A 106 7.34 7.06 0.71
CA GLU A 106 7.81 6.05 1.65
C GLU A 106 9.20 5.57 1.24
N THR A 107 9.98 5.11 2.20
CA THR A 107 11.35 4.65 1.95
C THR A 107 11.74 3.51 2.88
N VAL A 108 12.47 2.54 2.34
CA VAL A 108 13.13 1.48 3.12
C VAL A 108 14.56 1.27 2.63
N ILE A 109 15.46 1.02 3.57
CA ILE A 109 16.85 0.69 3.28
C ILE A 109 17.04 -0.79 3.61
N PHE A 110 17.46 -1.59 2.63
CA PHE A 110 18.03 -2.90 2.98
C PHE A 110 19.54 -2.77 3.09
N GLY A 111 20.15 -3.56 3.96
CA GLY A 111 21.59 -3.61 4.18
C GLY A 111 22.34 -4.34 3.06
N ALA A 112 23.67 -4.30 3.14
CA ALA A 112 24.54 -5.06 2.26
C ALA A 112 24.49 -6.56 2.59
N THR A 113 24.33 -6.93 3.86
CA THR A 113 24.29 -8.34 4.31
C THR A 113 23.01 -9.07 3.93
N GLU A 114 21.92 -8.34 3.72
CA GLU A 114 20.64 -8.90 3.28
C GLU A 114 20.66 -9.21 1.78
N ARG A 115 21.56 -8.60 1.02
CA ARG A 115 21.63 -8.72 -0.44
C ARG A 115 23.09 -8.84 -0.84
N LEU A 116 23.59 -10.06 -0.78
CA LEU A 116 24.98 -10.34 -1.09
C LEU A 116 25.09 -10.85 -2.52
N GLY A 117 25.85 -10.11 -3.32
CA GLY A 117 26.10 -10.46 -4.72
C GLY A 117 24.89 -10.30 -5.62
N GLY A 118 25.12 -10.44 -6.92
CA GLY A 118 24.06 -10.62 -7.88
C GLY A 118 23.24 -9.39 -8.28
N TRP A 119 22.24 -9.65 -9.10
CA TRP A 119 21.26 -8.68 -9.55
C TRP A 119 19.95 -8.81 -8.78
N TRP A 120 19.41 -7.68 -8.35
CA TRP A 120 18.18 -7.62 -7.56
C TRP A 120 17.17 -6.64 -8.16
N TYR A 121 15.88 -6.93 -8.02
CA TYR A 121 14.79 -5.96 -8.20
C TYR A 121 13.85 -5.99 -6.99
N TRP A 122 12.96 -5.00 -6.88
CA TRP A 122 12.04 -4.88 -5.76
C TRP A 122 10.60 -4.73 -6.23
N THR A 123 9.67 -5.21 -5.40
CA THR A 123 8.23 -5.00 -5.52
C THR A 123 7.67 -4.47 -4.20
N VAL A 124 6.50 -3.84 -4.27
CA VAL A 124 5.77 -3.29 -3.13
C VAL A 124 4.33 -3.77 -3.17
N THR A 125 3.84 -4.33 -2.07
CA THR A 125 2.45 -4.70 -1.88
C THR A 125 1.83 -3.85 -0.77
N PRO A 126 0.85 -2.98 -1.07
CA PRO A 126 0.20 -2.14 -0.07
C PRO A 126 -0.73 -2.97 0.83
N ARG A 127 -0.82 -2.59 2.11
CA ARG A 127 -1.71 -3.22 3.10
C ARG A 127 -2.44 -2.18 3.92
N TYR A 128 -3.72 -2.44 4.13
CA TYR A 128 -4.57 -1.64 5.01
C TYR A 128 -5.43 -2.60 5.84
N ARG A 129 -5.21 -2.60 7.15
CA ARG A 129 -5.82 -3.53 8.11
C ARG A 129 -5.60 -4.99 7.66
N GLY A 130 -6.68 -5.75 7.50
CA GLY A 130 -6.66 -7.12 7.00
C GLY A 130 -6.61 -7.24 5.48
N TRP A 131 -6.65 -6.14 4.74
CA TRP A 131 -6.70 -6.15 3.28
C TRP A 131 -5.30 -6.01 2.70
N THR A 132 -5.03 -6.81 1.67
CA THR A 132 -3.76 -6.82 0.93
C THR A 132 -4.05 -6.45 -0.51
N GLY A 133 -3.35 -5.44 -1.02
CA GLY A 133 -3.49 -4.99 -2.40
C GLY A 133 -2.73 -5.89 -3.36
N THR A 134 -2.77 -5.52 -4.64
CA THR A 134 -1.99 -6.20 -5.67
C THR A 134 -0.54 -5.73 -5.63
N GLU A 135 0.40 -6.65 -5.84
CA GLU A 135 1.82 -6.35 -5.98
C GLU A 135 2.06 -5.31 -7.09
N SER A 136 3.04 -4.43 -6.86
CA SER A 136 3.48 -3.43 -7.83
C SER A 136 4.14 -4.03 -9.07
N GLY A 137 4.45 -3.17 -10.04
CA GLY A 137 5.49 -3.49 -11.02
C GLY A 137 6.87 -3.60 -10.36
N ARG A 138 7.83 -4.16 -11.10
CA ARG A 138 9.22 -4.33 -10.66
C ARG A 138 9.96 -2.99 -10.76
N SER A 139 10.86 -2.71 -9.83
CA SER A 139 11.83 -1.62 -9.99
C SER A 139 12.91 -1.93 -11.02
N GLN A 140 13.78 -0.93 -11.26
CA GLN A 140 15.04 -1.13 -11.95
C GLN A 140 15.92 -2.15 -11.22
N ARG A 141 16.69 -2.93 -11.99
CA ARG A 141 17.62 -3.89 -11.42
C ARG A 141 18.86 -3.19 -10.90
N LEU A 142 19.35 -3.61 -9.73
CA LEU A 142 20.58 -3.11 -9.14
C LEU A 142 21.52 -4.28 -8.86
N ARG A 143 22.81 -4.09 -9.13
CA ARG A 143 23.85 -5.09 -8.87
C ARG A 143 24.55 -4.81 -7.57
N PHE A 144 24.76 -5.84 -6.76
CA PHE A 144 25.61 -5.78 -5.57
C PHE A 144 26.86 -6.63 -5.76
N THR A 145 27.97 -6.14 -5.21
CA THR A 145 29.22 -6.88 -5.13
C THR A 145 29.35 -7.49 -3.75
N GLY A 146 29.65 -8.79 -3.69
CA GLY A 146 29.84 -9.52 -2.44
C GLY A 146 29.56 -11.01 -2.67
N THR A 147 30.31 -11.87 -2.01
CA THR A 147 30.00 -13.31 -2.00
C THR A 147 28.99 -13.55 -0.88
N PRO A 148 27.88 -14.28 -1.12
CA PRO A 148 27.04 -14.77 -0.04
C PRO A 148 27.92 -15.51 0.98
N PRO A 149 27.64 -15.43 2.30
CA PRO A 149 28.35 -16.25 3.26
C PRO A 149 28.03 -17.69 2.85
N ALA A 150 29.04 -18.54 2.71
CA ALA A 150 28.79 -19.95 2.49
C ALA A 150 27.85 -20.42 3.60
N VAL A 151 26.68 -20.93 3.24
CA VAL A 151 25.76 -21.53 4.21
C VAL A 151 26.50 -22.71 4.80
N THR A 152 27.04 -22.57 6.01
CA THR A 152 27.58 -23.69 6.75
C THR A 152 26.39 -24.55 7.12
N VAL A 153 26.09 -25.56 6.30
CA VAL A 153 25.18 -26.64 6.67
C VAL A 153 25.91 -27.44 7.76
N GLY A 154 25.79 -26.97 9.00
CA GLY A 154 26.22 -27.69 10.19
C GLY A 154 25.04 -28.51 10.70
N ASP A 155 25.21 -29.83 10.65
CA ASP A 155 24.37 -30.85 11.28
C ASP A 155 24.08 -30.54 12.76
N ASP A 156 22.80 -30.66 13.14
CA ASP A 156 22.24 -31.57 14.18
C ASP A 156 21.07 -30.92 14.99
N PRO A 157 19.84 -31.47 14.91
CA PRO A 157 18.68 -31.05 15.68
C PRO A 157 18.67 -31.64 17.11
N ALA A 158 19.35 -30.99 18.05
CA ALA A 158 19.14 -31.25 19.48
C ALA A 158 19.51 -30.06 20.36
N ASN A 159 18.64 -29.04 20.44
CA ASN A 159 18.59 -28.23 21.65
C ASN A 159 17.17 -27.78 21.97
N THR A 160 16.48 -28.66 22.68
CA THR A 160 15.29 -28.38 23.47
C THR A 160 15.66 -27.42 24.60
N GLY A 161 15.12 -26.19 24.59
CA GLY A 161 15.30 -25.26 25.69
C GLY A 161 14.70 -23.87 25.47
N ALA A 162 13.37 -23.75 25.58
CA ALA A 162 12.68 -22.50 25.94
C ALA A 162 13.04 -22.09 27.39
N PRO A 163 12.82 -20.84 27.89
CA PRO A 163 11.82 -19.88 27.41
C PRO A 163 12.29 -18.42 27.26
N ALA A 164 11.38 -17.64 26.68
CA ALA A 164 11.40 -16.20 26.45
C ALA A 164 11.83 -15.37 27.68
N THR A 165 12.86 -14.56 27.50
CA THR A 165 13.11 -13.39 28.34
C THR A 165 12.17 -12.28 27.87
N ALA A 166 11.30 -11.83 28.77
CA ALA A 166 10.43 -10.68 28.56
C ALA A 166 11.26 -9.42 28.27
N PRO A 167 10.75 -8.45 27.47
CA PRO A 167 11.42 -7.18 27.29
C PRO A 167 11.47 -6.43 28.63
N GLU A 168 12.69 -6.05 28.99
CA GLU A 168 13.01 -5.24 30.15
C GLU A 168 12.31 -3.87 30.03
N LYS A 169 11.51 -3.54 31.04
CA LYS A 169 10.81 -2.27 31.19
C LYS A 169 11.83 -1.12 31.19
N PRO A 170 11.73 -0.10 30.32
CA PRO A 170 12.59 1.08 30.43
C PRO A 170 12.37 1.76 31.77
N ALA A 171 13.47 2.10 32.44
CA ALA A 171 13.47 2.86 33.68
C ALA A 171 12.81 4.25 33.47
N PRO A 172 12.05 4.77 34.44
CA PRO A 172 11.51 6.12 34.36
C PRO A 172 12.65 7.13 34.40
N GLU A 173 12.77 7.91 33.33
CA GLU A 173 13.68 9.04 33.22
C GLU A 173 13.24 10.15 34.20
N LYS A 174 14.20 10.64 34.98
CA LYS A 174 14.01 11.67 36.00
C LYS A 174 13.64 13.00 35.33
N PRO A 175 12.59 13.71 35.77
CA PRO A 175 12.31 15.04 35.24
C PRO A 175 13.44 16.01 35.59
N ALA A 176 14.02 16.64 34.56
CA ALA A 176 14.93 17.76 34.73
C ALA A 176 14.13 19.03 35.10
N PRO A 177 14.71 19.96 35.89
CA PRO A 177 14.00 21.13 36.41
C PRO A 177 13.63 22.13 35.30
N GLU A 178 12.41 22.66 35.41
CA GLU A 178 11.94 23.84 34.66
C GLU A 178 12.81 25.06 35.01
N GLU A 179 13.33 25.73 33.97
CA GLU A 179 13.88 27.08 34.09
C GLU A 179 12.96 28.06 33.30
N PRO A 180 12.61 29.23 33.86
CA PRO A 180 11.48 30.02 33.39
C PRO A 180 11.82 31.05 32.29
N ALA A 181 10.83 31.19 31.40
CA ALA A 181 10.37 32.35 30.64
C ALA A 181 11.37 33.45 30.19
N ALA A 182 11.47 33.64 28.87
CA ALA A 182 11.75 34.93 28.24
C ALA A 182 10.95 35.12 26.94
N THR A 183 9.87 35.88 27.07
CA THR A 183 9.38 36.98 26.22
C THR A 183 9.30 36.81 24.69
N ALA A 184 8.09 37.04 24.19
CA ALA A 184 7.72 37.25 22.79
C ALA A 184 8.51 38.39 22.10
N PRO A 185 8.50 38.42 20.76
CA PRO A 185 7.74 39.50 20.15
C PRO A 185 6.76 39.04 19.07
N GLU A 186 5.62 39.71 19.15
CA GLU A 186 4.53 39.89 18.21
C GLU A 186 5.03 40.36 16.83
N THR A 187 4.63 39.67 15.77
CA THR A 187 4.50 40.25 14.43
C THR A 187 3.42 39.48 13.66
N ALA A 188 2.31 40.16 13.40
CA ALA A 188 1.36 39.85 12.34
C ALA A 188 0.94 41.20 11.72
N PRO A 189 0.35 41.27 10.51
CA PRO A 189 0.26 40.27 9.44
C PRO A 189 0.80 40.82 8.08
N ALA A 190 1.10 39.94 7.12
CA ALA A 190 1.10 40.31 5.71
C ALA A 190 0.00 39.51 5.01
N VAL A 191 -1.07 40.23 4.66
CA VAL A 191 -2.16 39.77 3.80
C VAL A 191 -1.58 39.66 2.40
N GLU A 192 -1.42 38.43 1.89
CA GLU A 192 -1.21 38.20 0.46
C GLU A 192 -2.57 37.96 -0.21
N GLU A 193 -2.76 38.76 -1.24
CA GLU A 193 -3.88 38.90 -2.15
C GLU A 193 -4.13 37.59 -2.94
N PRO A 194 -5.37 37.07 -3.05
CA PRO A 194 -5.65 35.96 -3.93
C PRO A 194 -5.61 36.46 -5.39
N ALA A 195 -4.62 35.98 -6.15
CA ALA A 195 -4.58 36.17 -7.60
C ALA A 195 -5.83 35.55 -8.25
N GLU A 196 -6.60 36.37 -8.96
CA GLU A 196 -7.66 35.93 -9.87
C GLU A 196 -7.07 35.04 -10.96
N THR A 197 -7.24 33.73 -10.85
CA THR A 197 -7.09 32.83 -12.01
C THR A 197 -8.39 32.85 -12.82
N THR A 198 -8.34 33.51 -13.98
CA THR A 198 -9.30 33.36 -15.06
C THR A 198 -9.45 31.89 -15.47
N PRO A 199 -10.68 31.39 -15.72
CA PRO A 199 -10.87 30.04 -16.25
C PRO A 199 -10.32 29.94 -17.69
N PRO A 200 -9.73 28.79 -18.07
CA PRO A 200 -9.34 28.55 -19.45
C PRO A 200 -10.57 28.46 -20.36
N THR A 201 -10.54 29.19 -21.48
CA THR A 201 -11.48 29.05 -22.60
C THR A 201 -11.27 27.69 -23.25
N THR A 202 -12.25 26.80 -23.12
CA THR A 202 -12.30 25.54 -23.87
C THR A 202 -12.71 25.84 -25.32
N GLU A 203 -11.76 25.79 -26.26
CA GLU A 203 -12.09 25.68 -27.68
C GLU A 203 -12.67 24.28 -27.96
N PRO A 204 -13.77 24.17 -28.74
CA PRO A 204 -14.32 22.87 -29.12
C PRO A 204 -13.38 22.20 -30.14
N VAL A 205 -12.81 21.06 -29.74
CA VAL A 205 -12.13 20.14 -30.67
C VAL A 205 -13.18 19.58 -31.63
N VAL A 206 -13.01 19.91 -32.90
CA VAL A 206 -13.78 19.35 -34.02
C VAL A 206 -13.39 17.87 -34.15
N GLU A 207 -14.35 16.99 -33.91
CA GLU A 207 -14.25 15.54 -34.12
C GLU A 207 -14.17 15.25 -35.63
N PRO A 208 -13.12 14.58 -36.15
CA PRO A 208 -13.08 14.18 -37.55
C PRO A 208 -14.04 13.01 -37.78
N THR A 209 -14.98 13.22 -38.71
CA THR A 209 -15.87 12.21 -39.27
C THR A 209 -15.09 11.01 -39.81
N PRO A 210 -15.44 9.75 -39.45
CA PRO A 210 -14.78 8.58 -40.03
C PRO A 210 -15.17 8.41 -41.50
N GLU A 211 -14.14 8.31 -42.35
CA GLU A 211 -14.24 8.05 -43.77
C GLU A 211 -14.64 6.58 -44.00
N GLU A 212 -15.80 6.38 -44.62
CA GLU A 212 -16.36 5.07 -44.94
C GLU A 212 -15.53 4.45 -46.07
N THR A 213 -14.76 3.41 -45.78
CA THR A 213 -13.94 2.72 -46.80
C THR A 213 -14.81 1.66 -47.47
N GLU A 214 -15.37 2.02 -48.62
CA GLU A 214 -16.09 1.14 -49.51
C GLU A 214 -15.10 0.10 -50.10
N THR A 215 -15.27 -1.17 -49.73
CA THR A 215 -14.47 -2.28 -50.28
C THR A 215 -15.21 -2.85 -51.48
N THR A 216 -14.77 -2.49 -52.69
CA THR A 216 -15.25 -3.12 -53.93
C THR A 216 -14.49 -4.42 -54.17
N ASP A 217 -15.26 -5.50 -54.31
CA ASP A 217 -14.87 -6.87 -54.64
C ASP A 217 -14.47 -6.99 -56.13
N SER A 218 -13.36 -7.67 -56.43
CA SER A 218 -12.99 -8.21 -57.75
C SER A 218 -11.88 -9.25 -57.63
#